data_AF-A0AAV6GXP4-F1
#
_entry.id   AF-A0AAV6GXP4-F1
#
_cell.length_a   1.000
_cell.length_b   1.000
_cell.length_c   1.000
_cell.angle_alpha   90.00
_cell.angle_beta   90.00
_cell.angle_gamma   90.00
#
_symmetry.space_group_name_H-M   'P 1'
#
loop_
_entity.id
_entity.type
_entity.pdbx_description
1 polymer ?
#
loop_
_entity_poly.entity_id
_entity_poly.type
_entity_poly.pdbx_seq_one_letter_code
_entity_poly.pdbx_strand_id
1 'polypeptide(L)'
;MKVKEVDAGDENQIKVTCSTSCSLGSDLQYVWYKNGQTLQDKTTASMLVYEVASYSCAVKGYEALRSPAKYLNLADEYKNHVENLGNNKSSCTLRLKDIRVSHSGEYVFRVTTTEGESYSGLPGVNVSVTALQVLTPPEAVTEGERVTLTCDTTCALSKDPIFI
;
A
#
# COMPACT_ATOMS: atom_id res chain seq x y z
N MET A 1 -14.76 5.61 -17.20
CA MET A 1 -14.46 5.06 -15.87
C MET A 1 -13.03 4.53 -15.82
N LYS A 2 -12.35 4.58 -14.67
CA LYS A 2 -11.00 3.99 -14.46
C LYS A 2 -10.86 3.43 -13.04
N VAL A 3 -10.33 2.20 -12.92
CA VAL A 3 -9.96 1.58 -11.64
C VAL A 3 -8.52 1.98 -11.29
N LYS A 4 -8.31 2.49 -10.08
CA LYS A 4 -6.99 2.81 -9.51
C LYS A 4 -6.76 1.98 -8.26
N GLU A 5 -5.53 1.54 -8.04
CA GLU A 5 -5.11 0.90 -6.81
C GLU A 5 -4.58 1.96 -5.86
N VAL A 6 -4.88 1.78 -4.58
CA VAL A 6 -4.44 2.61 -3.47
C VAL A 6 -4.04 1.62 -2.37
N ASP A 7 -2.89 1.84 -1.76
CA ASP A 7 -2.47 1.04 -0.61
C ASP A 7 -3.51 1.17 0.52
N ALA A 8 -3.94 0.04 1.07
CA ALA A 8 -4.92 0.01 2.16
C ALA A 8 -4.28 0.05 3.55
N GLY A 9 -2.95 -0.07 3.65
CA GLY A 9 -2.22 -0.10 4.91
C GLY A 9 -2.35 -1.40 5.71
N ASP A 10 -3.01 -2.43 5.16
CA ASP A 10 -3.22 -3.76 5.75
C ASP A 10 -2.65 -4.86 4.82
N GLU A 11 -1.93 -5.82 5.40
CA GLU A 11 -1.02 -6.76 4.70
C GLU A 11 -1.65 -7.64 3.61
N ASN A 12 -2.98 -7.76 3.56
CA ASN A 12 -3.66 -8.64 2.60
C ASN A 12 -4.76 -7.93 1.81
N GLN A 13 -4.74 -6.59 1.81
CA GLN A 13 -5.81 -5.78 1.24
C GLN A 13 -5.27 -4.69 0.33
N ILE A 14 -5.81 -4.62 -0.88
CA ILE A 14 -5.61 -3.46 -1.75
C ILE A 14 -6.91 -2.67 -1.76
N LYS A 15 -6.83 -1.35 -1.60
CA LYS A 15 -7.99 -0.49 -1.80
C LYS A 15 -8.06 -0.11 -3.27
N VAL A 16 -9.07 -0.60 -3.97
CA VAL A 16 -9.36 -0.13 -5.33
C VAL A 16 -10.37 1.01 -5.30
N THR A 17 -10.15 1.99 -6.17
CA THR A 17 -11.02 3.16 -6.33
C THR A 17 -11.43 3.31 -7.79
N CYS A 18 -12.74 3.44 -8.01
CA CYS A 18 -13.35 3.70 -9.28
C CYS A 18 -13.52 5.21 -9.48
N SER A 19 -12.79 5.76 -10.46
CA SER A 19 -12.85 7.17 -10.80
C SER A 19 -13.62 7.42 -12.10
N THR A 20 -14.45 8.45 -12.09
CA THR A 20 -15.09 9.03 -13.28
C THR A 20 -14.60 10.45 -13.47
N SER A 21 -14.36 10.84 -14.71
CA SER A 21 -14.05 12.24 -15.07
C SER A 21 -15.31 13.05 -15.39
N CYS A 22 -16.49 12.45 -15.24
CA CYS A 22 -17.76 13.05 -15.57
C CYS A 22 -18.40 13.65 -14.31
N SER A 23 -18.94 14.86 -14.43
CA SER A 23 -19.58 15.62 -13.34
C SER A 23 -20.99 15.10 -13.05
N LEU A 24 -21.13 13.82 -12.73
CA LEU A 24 -22.39 13.30 -12.19
C LEU A 24 -22.43 13.69 -10.69
N GLY A 25 -23.63 14.02 -10.17
CA GLY A 25 -23.83 14.60 -8.83
C GLY A 25 -23.22 13.81 -7.66
N SER A 26 -23.27 14.38 -6.45
CA SER A 26 -22.50 13.93 -5.28
C SER A 26 -22.85 12.55 -4.70
N ASP A 27 -23.95 11.92 -5.12
CA ASP A 27 -24.39 10.59 -4.63
C ASP A 27 -24.44 9.55 -5.75
N LEU A 28 -23.28 9.16 -6.26
CA LEU A 28 -23.17 8.10 -7.26
C LEU A 28 -23.13 6.72 -6.59
N GLN A 29 -24.01 5.83 -7.04
CA GLN A 29 -23.88 4.40 -6.77
C GLN A 29 -23.01 3.74 -7.84
N TYR A 30 -22.14 2.82 -7.42
CA TYR A 30 -21.24 2.09 -8.29
C TYR A 30 -21.67 0.62 -8.40
N VAL A 31 -21.31 0.00 -9.52
CA VAL A 31 -21.40 -1.44 -9.74
C VAL A 31 -20.00 -1.95 -9.99
N TRP A 32 -19.57 -2.91 -9.17
CA TRP A 32 -18.27 -3.55 -9.29
C TRP A 32 -18.39 -4.92 -9.92
N TYR A 33 -17.37 -5.29 -10.71
CA TYR A 33 -17.29 -6.58 -11.36
C TYR A 33 -15.96 -7.26 -11.01
N LYS A 34 -16.02 -8.52 -10.57
CA LYS A 34 -14.87 -9.40 -10.34
C LYS A 34 -14.90 -10.52 -11.39
N ASN A 35 -13.84 -10.65 -12.19
CA ASN A 35 -13.77 -11.59 -13.30
C ASN A 35 -15.00 -11.53 -14.24
N GLY A 36 -15.56 -10.33 -14.41
CA GLY A 36 -16.74 -10.06 -15.22
C GLY A 36 -18.09 -10.27 -14.52
N GLN A 37 -18.13 -10.88 -13.33
CA GLN A 37 -19.35 -11.09 -12.54
C GLN A 37 -19.61 -9.92 -11.59
N THR A 38 -20.89 -9.56 -11.39
CA THR A 38 -21.28 -8.44 -10.52
C THR A 38 -21.12 -8.77 -9.04
N LEU A 39 -20.61 -7.79 -8.27
CA LEU A 39 -20.56 -7.84 -6.80
C LEU A 39 -21.75 -7.06 -6.23
N GLN A 40 -22.66 -7.75 -5.51
CA GLN A 40 -23.92 -7.13 -5.07
C GLN A 40 -23.76 -6.19 -3.86
N ASP A 41 -22.80 -6.44 -2.98
CA ASP A 41 -22.68 -5.71 -1.70
C ASP A 41 -21.76 -4.48 -1.76
N LYS A 42 -21.30 -4.08 -2.95
CA LYS A 42 -20.32 -3.00 -3.12
C LYS A 42 -20.85 -1.91 -4.03
N THR A 43 -21.32 -0.82 -3.42
CA THR A 43 -21.92 0.32 -4.13
C THR A 43 -21.12 1.62 -4.01
N THR A 44 -20.06 1.62 -3.22
CA THR A 44 -19.18 2.78 -3.01
C THR A 44 -18.13 2.92 -4.12
N ALA A 45 -17.62 4.14 -4.28
CA ALA A 45 -16.55 4.44 -5.24
C ALA A 45 -15.23 3.70 -4.94
N SER A 46 -15.04 3.20 -3.71
CA SER A 46 -13.88 2.40 -3.31
C SER A 46 -14.31 1.12 -2.60
N MET A 47 -13.49 0.07 -2.72
CA MET A 47 -13.63 -1.17 -1.95
C MET A 47 -12.27 -1.79 -1.65
N LEU A 48 -12.23 -2.61 -0.60
CA LEU A 48 -11.07 -3.43 -0.24
C LEU A 48 -11.19 -4.78 -0.95
N VAL A 49 -10.08 -5.23 -1.53
CA VAL A 49 -9.98 -6.52 -2.22
C VAL A 49 -8.85 -7.35 -1.63
N TYR A 50 -9.11 -8.65 -1.55
CA TYR A 50 -8.25 -9.64 -0.88
C TYR A 50 -7.73 -10.69 -1.86
N GLU A 51 -8.26 -10.69 -3.08
CA GLU A 51 -8.06 -11.76 -4.05
C GLU A 51 -7.49 -11.21 -5.35
N VAL A 52 -6.52 -11.96 -5.89
CA VAL A 52 -5.96 -11.76 -7.22
C VAL A 52 -7.04 -12.07 -8.26
N ALA A 53 -7.55 -11.01 -8.88
CA ALA A 53 -8.59 -11.11 -9.89
C ALA A 53 -8.59 -9.87 -10.80
N SER A 54 -9.40 -9.94 -11.85
CA SER A 54 -9.66 -8.80 -12.72
C SER A 54 -10.86 -8.00 -12.22
N TYR A 55 -10.66 -6.73 -11.93
CA TYR A 55 -11.71 -5.84 -11.44
C TYR A 55 -12.05 -4.76 -12.47
N SER A 56 -13.35 -4.50 -12.63
CA SER A 56 -13.86 -3.35 -13.39
C SER A 56 -15.02 -2.71 -12.66
N CYS A 57 -15.35 -1.47 -13.02
CA CYS A 57 -16.41 -0.72 -12.35
C CYS A 57 -17.20 0.16 -13.32
N ALA A 58 -18.46 0.44 -12.95
CA ALA A 58 -19.33 1.37 -13.64
C ALA A 58 -20.17 2.19 -12.63
N VAL A 59 -20.77 3.29 -13.08
CA VAL A 59 -21.83 3.97 -12.32
C VAL A 59 -23.14 3.21 -12.57
N LYS A 60 -23.91 2.97 -11.52
CA LYS A 60 -25.23 2.34 -11.61
C LYS A 60 -26.14 3.15 -12.54
N GLY A 61 -26.83 2.47 -13.45
CA GLY A 61 -27.62 3.11 -14.52
C GLY A 61 -26.80 3.54 -15.76
N TYR A 62 -25.47 3.52 -15.69
CA TYR A 62 -24.54 3.79 -16.81
C TYR A 62 -23.56 2.62 -17.01
N GLU A 63 -24.03 1.39 -16.83
CA GLU A 63 -23.23 0.17 -16.87
C GLU A 63 -22.61 -0.12 -18.25
N ALA A 64 -23.20 0.45 -19.31
CA ALA A 64 -22.62 0.44 -20.65
C ALA A 64 -21.25 1.15 -20.72
N LEU A 65 -20.96 2.08 -19.80
CA LEU A 65 -19.70 2.83 -19.71
C LEU A 65 -18.69 2.20 -18.73
N ARG A 66 -18.82 0.89 -18.50
CA ARG A 66 -17.91 0.08 -17.67
C ARG A 66 -16.45 0.31 -18.03
N SER A 67 -15.61 0.44 -17.00
CA SER A 67 -14.16 0.56 -17.17
C SER A 67 -13.58 -0.70 -17.82
N PRO A 68 -12.43 -0.58 -18.50
CA PRO A 68 -11.60 -1.75 -18.79
C PRO A 68 -11.30 -2.54 -17.50
N ALA A 69 -11.11 -3.85 -17.65
CA ALA A 69 -10.72 -4.72 -16.54
C ALA A 69 -9.25 -4.46 -16.17
N LYS A 70 -8.98 -4.32 -14.87
CA LYS A 70 -7.65 -4.20 -14.29
C LYS A 70 -7.33 -5.46 -13.49
N TYR A 71 -6.26 -6.15 -13.87
CA TYR A 71 -5.76 -7.31 -13.15
C TYR A 71 -4.93 -6.85 -11.95
N LEU A 72 -5.23 -7.35 -10.76
CA LEU A 72 -4.53 -7.01 -9.52
C LEU A 72 -3.68 -8.19 -9.06
N ASN A 73 -2.38 -7.95 -8.89
CA ASN A 73 -1.44 -8.94 -8.36
C ASN A 73 -0.85 -8.44 -7.05
N LEU A 74 -1.28 -9.03 -5.93
CA LEU A 74 -0.80 -8.70 -4.58
C LEU A 74 0.72 -8.93 -4.41
N ALA A 75 1.35 -9.74 -5.27
CA ALA A 75 2.80 -9.97 -5.25
C ALA A 75 3.61 -8.92 -6.03
N ASP A 76 3.00 -8.17 -6.95
CA ASP A 76 3.73 -7.20 -7.79
C ASP A 76 4.07 -5.90 -7.02
N GLU A 77 3.38 -5.60 -5.92
CA GLU A 77 3.76 -4.51 -5.02
C GLU A 77 5.12 -4.80 -4.36
N TYR A 78 5.28 -5.97 -3.74
CA TYR A 78 6.52 -6.38 -3.09
C TYR A 78 7.74 -6.39 -4.02
N LYS A 79 7.55 -6.69 -5.31
CA LYS A 79 8.62 -6.74 -6.30
C LYS A 79 9.24 -5.37 -6.60
N ASN A 80 8.47 -4.29 -6.45
CA ASN A 80 8.96 -2.93 -6.69
C ASN A 80 9.66 -2.31 -5.46
N HIS A 81 9.45 -2.88 -4.27
CA HIS A 81 10.08 -2.42 -3.03
C HIS A 81 11.42 -3.08 -2.74
N VAL A 82 11.83 -4.10 -3.50
CA VAL A 82 13.02 -4.90 -3.22
C VAL A 82 14.07 -4.71 -4.31
N GLU A 83 15.26 -4.26 -3.91
CA GLU A 83 16.45 -4.19 -4.75
C GLU A 83 17.45 -5.27 -4.31
N ASN A 84 17.92 -6.09 -5.25
CA ASN A 84 18.98 -7.05 -4.99
C ASN A 84 20.34 -6.35 -5.13
N LEU A 85 21.11 -6.32 -4.04
CA LEU A 85 22.47 -5.78 -3.98
C LEU A 85 23.52 -6.88 -3.81
N GLY A 86 23.08 -8.14 -3.90
CA GLY A 86 23.91 -9.32 -3.72
C GLY A 86 24.79 -9.63 -4.93
N ASN A 87 25.53 -10.72 -4.83
CA ASN A 87 26.29 -11.30 -5.93
C ASN A 87 26.10 -12.83 -5.96
N ASN A 88 26.57 -13.47 -7.02
CA ASN A 88 26.47 -14.92 -7.21
C ASN A 88 27.55 -15.73 -6.47
N LYS A 89 28.31 -15.13 -5.55
CA LYS A 89 29.42 -15.78 -4.84
C LYS A 89 29.13 -15.97 -3.36
N SER A 90 28.76 -14.91 -2.65
CA SER A 90 28.54 -14.97 -1.19
C SER A 90 27.74 -13.81 -0.61
N SER A 91 27.47 -12.75 -1.37
CA SER A 91 26.71 -11.61 -0.88
C SER A 91 25.22 -11.82 -1.18
N CYS A 92 24.42 -12.02 -0.14
CA CYS A 92 22.96 -12.11 -0.23
C CYS A 92 22.32 -10.86 0.37
N THR A 93 22.69 -9.69 -0.16
CA THR A 93 22.17 -8.41 0.33
C THR A 93 20.90 -8.03 -0.42
N LEU A 94 19.80 -7.83 0.31
CA LEU A 94 18.56 -7.25 -0.20
C LEU A 94 18.35 -5.87 0.44
N ARG A 95 17.90 -4.91 -0.36
CA ARG A 95 17.53 -3.57 0.11
C ARG A 95 16.04 -3.35 -0.10
N LEU A 96 15.35 -3.04 0.99
CA LEU A 96 13.95 -2.60 0.96
C LEU A 96 13.92 -1.08 0.75
N LYS A 97 13.10 -0.60 -0.20
CA LYS A 97 12.88 0.82 -0.51
C LYS A 97 11.43 1.21 -0.23
N ASP A 98 11.24 2.48 0.12
CA ASP A 98 9.92 3.06 0.39
C ASP A 98 9.11 2.24 1.42
N ILE A 99 9.79 1.84 2.49
CA ILE A 99 9.24 0.93 3.50
C ILE A 99 8.20 1.65 4.37
N ARG A 100 7.07 0.99 4.62
CA ARG A 100 5.95 1.50 5.43
C ARG A 100 5.76 0.64 6.67
N VAL A 101 4.97 1.13 7.62
CA VAL A 101 4.58 0.36 8.82
C VAL A 101 3.97 -0.99 8.42
N SER A 102 3.18 -1.02 7.35
CA SER A 102 2.58 -2.24 6.77
C SER A 102 3.57 -3.25 6.21
N HIS A 103 4.84 -2.88 5.98
CA HIS A 103 5.88 -3.81 5.56
C HIS A 103 6.63 -4.42 6.77
N SER A 104 6.18 -4.19 8.00
CA SER A 104 6.72 -4.86 9.19
C SER A 104 6.30 -6.33 9.19
N GLY A 105 7.21 -7.25 9.50
CA GLY A 105 6.91 -8.67 9.50
C GLY A 105 8.17 -9.52 9.51
N GLU A 106 7.99 -10.84 9.45
CA GLU A 106 9.11 -11.80 9.36
C GLU A 106 9.55 -11.98 7.91
N TYR A 107 10.83 -11.69 7.64
CA TYR A 107 11.46 -11.83 6.33
C TYR A 107 12.36 -13.06 6.31
N VAL A 108 12.14 -13.93 5.34
CA VAL A 108 12.97 -15.13 5.14
C VAL A 108 13.68 -15.08 3.79
N PHE A 109 14.95 -15.49 3.80
CA PHE A 109 15.68 -15.71 2.57
C PHE A 109 15.35 -17.09 2.02
N ARG A 110 14.97 -17.15 0.75
CA ARG A 110 14.79 -18.40 0.02
C ARG A 110 15.79 -18.51 -1.12
N VAL A 111 16.57 -19.58 -1.11
CA VAL A 111 17.51 -19.94 -2.18
C VAL A 111 16.94 -21.11 -2.94
N THR A 112 16.90 -21.02 -4.27
CA THR A 112 16.47 -22.12 -5.14
C THR A 112 17.68 -22.62 -5.94
N THR A 113 17.93 -23.93 -5.93
CA THR A 113 19.03 -24.56 -6.67
C THR A 113 18.66 -24.73 -8.14
N THR A 114 19.66 -25.00 -8.98
CA THR A 114 19.45 -25.32 -10.41
C THR A 114 18.64 -26.60 -10.63
N GLU A 115 18.58 -27.46 -9.61
CA GLU A 115 17.84 -28.73 -9.61
C GLU A 115 16.37 -28.54 -9.16
N GLY A 116 15.98 -27.31 -8.81
CA GLY A 116 14.62 -26.95 -8.42
C GLY A 116 14.31 -27.10 -6.94
N GLU A 117 15.29 -27.51 -6.12
CA GLU A 117 15.13 -27.55 -4.66
C GLU A 117 15.16 -26.13 -4.08
N SER A 118 14.40 -25.89 -3.01
CA SER A 118 14.41 -24.59 -2.33
C SER A 118 14.68 -24.70 -0.84
N TYR A 119 15.61 -23.89 -0.37
CA TYR A 119 16.05 -23.80 1.01
C TYR A 119 15.67 -22.44 1.58
N SER A 120 15.06 -22.43 2.76
CA SER A 120 14.70 -21.19 3.45
C SER A 120 15.56 -21.04 4.71
N GLY A 121 16.10 -19.84 4.92
CA GLY A 121 16.78 -19.49 6.16
C GLY A 121 15.75 -19.28 7.27
N LEU A 122 15.60 -20.28 8.14
CA LEU A 122 14.73 -20.24 9.32
C LEU A 122 15.59 -20.27 10.60
N PRO A 123 15.24 -19.53 11.67
CA PRO A 123 14.11 -18.59 11.77
C PRO A 123 14.31 -17.34 10.92
N GLY A 124 13.22 -16.67 10.54
CA GLY A 124 13.29 -15.45 9.74
C GLY A 124 13.75 -14.24 10.55
N VAL A 125 13.92 -13.11 9.86
CA VAL A 125 14.32 -11.83 10.44
C VAL A 125 13.09 -10.96 10.60
N ASN A 126 12.75 -10.58 11.83
CA ASN A 126 11.62 -9.70 12.07
C ASN A 126 12.02 -8.23 11.82
N VAL A 127 11.36 -7.59 10.87
CA VAL A 127 11.54 -6.17 10.55
C VAL A 127 10.35 -5.40 11.12
N SER A 128 10.62 -4.32 11.85
CA SER A 128 9.57 -3.43 12.36
C SER A 128 9.81 -2.00 11.91
N VAL A 129 8.77 -1.38 11.37
CA VAL A 129 8.77 0.00 10.89
C VAL A 129 7.79 0.78 11.74
N THR A 130 8.27 1.87 12.34
CA THR A 130 7.47 2.73 13.20
C THR A 130 7.18 4.05 12.48
N ALA A 131 5.95 4.55 12.61
CA ALA A 131 5.60 5.88 12.12
C ALA A 131 6.08 6.95 13.10
N LEU A 132 6.67 8.03 12.57
CA LEU A 132 6.99 9.22 13.36
C LEU A 132 5.69 9.95 13.69
N GLN A 133 5.29 10.00 14.96
CA GLN A 133 4.12 10.75 15.39
C GLN A 133 4.54 12.18 15.76
N VAL A 134 4.09 13.17 14.99
CA VAL A 134 4.20 14.58 15.40
C VAL A 134 3.05 14.84 16.38
N LEU A 135 3.38 15.09 17.65
CA LEU A 135 2.39 15.54 18.62
C LEU A 135 1.98 16.96 18.24
N THR A 136 0.84 17.10 17.57
CA THR A 136 0.24 18.41 17.31
C THR A 136 -0.26 19.00 18.63
N PRO A 137 0.08 20.26 18.95
CA PRO A 137 -0.48 20.94 20.11
C PRO A 137 -2.01 21.11 19.95
N PRO A 138 -2.75 21.28 21.06
CA PRO A 138 -4.20 21.30 21.06
C PRO A 138 -4.80 22.39 20.16
N GLU A 139 -6.00 22.08 19.67
CA GLU A 139 -6.70 22.62 18.49
C GLU A 139 -7.17 24.09 18.55
N ALA A 140 -6.64 24.92 19.46
CA ALA A 140 -6.98 26.33 19.53
C ALA A 140 -5.70 27.17 19.53
N VAL A 141 -5.32 27.67 18.36
CA VAL A 141 -4.25 28.66 18.21
C VAL A 141 -4.88 29.96 17.75
N THR A 142 -4.67 31.02 18.52
CA THR A 142 -5.15 32.37 18.19
C THR A 142 -4.09 33.18 17.44
N GLU A 143 -4.52 34.11 16.58
CA GLU A 143 -3.62 34.96 15.80
C GLU A 143 -2.75 35.81 16.74
N GLY A 144 -1.43 35.69 16.62
CA GLY A 144 -0.45 36.36 17.49
C GLY A 144 0.22 35.47 18.54
N GLU A 145 -0.19 34.20 18.67
CA GLU A 145 0.30 33.27 19.69
C GLU A 145 1.51 32.44 19.20
N ARG A 146 2.58 32.36 20.00
CA ARG A 146 3.78 31.58 19.67
C ARG A 146 3.54 30.10 19.99
N VAL A 147 3.41 29.28 18.96
CA VAL A 147 3.27 27.82 19.09
C VAL A 147 4.64 27.15 19.09
N THR A 148 4.85 26.20 20.01
CA THR A 148 6.04 25.33 20.04
C THR A 148 5.61 23.90 19.71
N LEU A 149 6.06 23.38 18.57
CA LEU A 149 5.86 21.97 18.21
C LEU A 149 6.90 21.15 18.97
N THR A 150 6.45 20.15 19.73
CA THR A 150 7.35 19.25 20.46
C THR A 150 7.40 17.93 19.73
N CYS A 151 8.59 17.55 19.28
CA CYS A 151 8.85 16.24 18.68
C CYS A 151 9.54 15.37 19.72
N ASP A 152 8.83 14.38 20.25
CA ASP A 152 9.40 13.40 21.17
C ASP A 152 9.87 12.18 20.37
N THR A 153 11.18 11.91 20.38
CA THR A 153 11.77 10.73 19.76
C THR A 153 12.53 9.93 20.80
N THR A 154 12.28 8.63 20.86
CA THR A 154 13.02 7.69 21.74
C THR A 154 14.37 7.29 21.15
N CYS A 155 14.73 7.81 19.98
CA CYS A 155 15.95 7.49 19.26
C CYS A 155 17.03 8.56 19.51
N ALA A 156 18.22 8.15 19.95
CA ALA A 156 19.38 9.02 20.03
C ALA A 156 19.95 9.27 18.62
N LEU A 157 19.28 10.15 17.85
CA LEU A 157 19.74 10.59 16.55
C LEU A 157 21.08 11.31 16.71
N SER A 158 22.15 10.63 16.30
CA SER A 158 23.49 11.18 16.25
C SER A 158 23.55 12.35 15.26
N LYS A 159 23.59 13.57 15.84
CA LYS A 159 24.09 14.87 15.33
C LYS A 159 23.38 15.45 14.09
N ASP A 160 22.62 16.51 14.38
CA ASP A 160 22.26 17.67 13.55
C ASP A 160 21.19 17.49 12.45
N PRO A 161 19.90 17.47 12.81
CA PRO A 161 18.81 17.67 11.87
C PRO A 161 18.75 19.14 11.40
N ILE A 162 18.85 19.37 10.09
CA ILE A 162 18.60 20.66 9.45
C ILE A 162 17.09 20.76 9.17
N PHE A 163 16.45 21.79 9.72
CA PHE A 163 15.07 22.16 9.39
C PHE A 163 15.13 23.33 8.39
N ILE A 164 14.57 23.12 7.18
CA ILE A 164 14.42 24.14 6.13
C ILE A 164 13.00 24.70 6.20
#